data_AF-A0A916TKQ8-F1
#
_entry.id   AF-A0A916TKQ8-F1
#
_cell.length_a   1.000
_cell.length_b   1.000
_cell.length_c   1.000
_cell.angle_alpha   90.00
_cell.angle_beta   90.00
_cell.angle_gamma   90.00
#
_symmetry.space_group_name_H-M   'P 1'
#
loop_
_entity.id
_entity.type
_entity.pdbx_description
1 polymer ?
#
loop_
_entity_poly.entity_id
_entity_poly.type
_entity_poly.pdbx_seq_one_letter_code
_entity_poly.pdbx_strand_id
1 'polypeptide(L)'
;MSGPHICTGVGNQVTAVIRDSLLWAADQKGGTLTASEISGIIDNVSSSESLFRIYQHNYNKCGEIHERRKFVIMDKNFFSVFVIRILCRRTAKRVFSDQIKRSDRFWEVHFARAQADFFDTEIDQEFKDHLYARYRDLTRIHTAQLSPKQIVGDTDLIKIVRNTVMHMQKRPDYSEAFSNCVNQVLSKTYHAFGPSPIKISEPLVEKYTKALREDPLLGPKPKTAILG
;
A
#
# COMPACT_ATOMS: atom_id res chain seq x y z
N MET A 1 -8.98 -16.62 -9.94
CA MET A 1 -10.22 -17.24 -9.44
C MET A 1 -10.01 -17.42 -7.94
N SER A 2 -10.81 -16.92 -7.01
CA SER A 2 -12.28 -16.79 -7.00
C SER A 2 -12.66 -15.68 -5.99
N GLY A 3 -13.45 -14.71 -6.46
CA GLY A 3 -13.90 -13.53 -5.72
C GLY A 3 -14.60 -13.77 -4.37
N PRO A 4 -15.36 -14.85 -4.14
CA PRO A 4 -16.07 -15.03 -2.86
C PRO A 4 -15.13 -15.21 -1.65
N HIS A 5 -13.90 -15.71 -1.84
CA HIS A 5 -13.00 -16.06 -0.74
C HIS A 5 -12.35 -14.87 -0.04
N ILE A 6 -12.20 -13.72 -0.72
CA ILE A 6 -11.66 -12.49 -0.12
C ILE A 6 -12.67 -11.91 0.89
N CYS A 7 -13.94 -11.86 0.54
CA CYS A 7 -14.97 -11.29 1.42
C CYS A 7 -15.28 -12.20 2.61
N THR A 8 -15.28 -13.53 2.44
CA THR A 8 -15.26 -14.46 3.59
C THR A 8 -13.97 -14.39 4.38
N GLY A 9 -12.82 -14.15 3.74
CA GLY A 9 -11.53 -13.98 4.43
C GLY A 9 -11.49 -12.73 5.32
N VAL A 10 -11.99 -11.60 4.80
CA VAL A 10 -12.16 -10.35 5.57
C VAL A 10 -13.24 -10.51 6.63
N GLY A 11 -14.34 -11.21 6.32
CA GLY A 11 -15.37 -11.58 7.30
C GLY A 11 -14.78 -12.34 8.47
N ASN A 12 -14.02 -13.41 8.20
CA ASN A 12 -13.34 -14.22 9.21
C ASN A 12 -12.32 -13.41 10.03
N GLN A 13 -11.58 -12.49 9.37
CA GLN A 13 -10.65 -11.59 10.06
C GLN A 13 -11.36 -10.61 10.99
N VAL A 14 -12.46 -10.01 10.54
CA VAL A 14 -13.28 -9.09 11.36
C VAL A 14 -13.90 -9.85 12.53
N THR A 15 -14.42 -11.06 12.30
CA THR A 15 -14.99 -11.88 13.37
C THR A 15 -13.94 -12.32 14.39
N ALA A 16 -12.71 -12.62 13.95
CA ALA A 16 -11.59 -12.89 14.86
C ALA A 16 -11.24 -11.67 15.72
N VAL A 17 -11.18 -10.47 15.13
CA VAL A 17 -10.94 -9.23 15.89
C VAL A 17 -12.05 -8.94 16.90
N ILE A 18 -13.31 -9.17 16.53
CA ILE A 18 -14.45 -9.01 17.45
C ILE A 18 -14.36 -10.02 18.59
N ARG A 19 -14.01 -11.29 18.31
CA ARG A 19 -13.80 -12.33 19.31
C ARG A 19 -12.74 -11.92 20.33
N ASP A 20 -11.56 -11.54 19.85
CA ASP A 20 -10.43 -11.17 20.69
C ASP A 20 -10.74 -9.93 21.53
N SER A 21 -11.46 -8.96 20.96
CA SER A 21 -11.87 -7.74 21.66
C SER A 21 -12.90 -8.01 22.77
N LEU A 22 -13.85 -8.92 22.54
CA LEU A 22 -14.86 -9.28 23.54
C LEU A 22 -14.28 -10.14 24.66
N LEU A 23 -13.39 -11.07 24.34
CA LEU A 23 -12.67 -11.86 25.35
C LEU A 23 -11.81 -10.97 26.23
N TRP A 24 -11.05 -10.06 25.61
CA TRP A 24 -10.24 -9.09 26.35
C TRP A 24 -11.10 -8.16 27.22
N ALA A 25 -12.22 -7.67 26.70
CA ALA A 25 -13.12 -6.81 27.46
C ALA A 25 -13.79 -7.54 28.63
N ALA A 26 -14.15 -8.82 28.46
CA ALA A 26 -14.73 -9.64 29.53
C ALA A 26 -13.73 -9.90 30.65
N ASP A 27 -12.47 -10.20 30.31
CA ASP A 27 -11.36 -10.40 31.24
C ASP A 27 -11.02 -9.13 32.04
N GLN A 28 -10.97 -7.97 31.35
CA GLN A 28 -10.54 -6.72 31.96
C GLN A 28 -11.64 -5.97 32.71
N LYS A 29 -12.92 -6.17 32.36
CA LYS A 29 -14.04 -5.39 32.90
C LYS A 29 -15.00 -6.21 33.77
N GLY A 30 -14.66 -7.46 34.08
CA GLY A 30 -15.51 -8.34 34.90
C GLY A 30 -16.82 -8.68 34.20
N GLY A 31 -16.76 -9.06 32.93
CA GLY A 31 -17.94 -9.44 32.16
C GLY A 31 -18.63 -10.68 32.72
N THR A 32 -19.95 -10.76 32.55
CA THR A 32 -20.76 -11.90 33.04
C THR A 32 -20.75 -13.11 32.11
N LEU A 33 -20.25 -12.95 30.88
CA LEU A 33 -20.13 -14.03 29.90
C LEU A 33 -18.74 -14.66 29.98
N THR A 34 -18.70 -15.99 30.04
CA THR A 34 -17.47 -16.77 30.02
C THR A 34 -16.84 -16.76 28.62
N ALA A 35 -15.54 -17.03 28.54
CA ALA A 35 -14.82 -17.13 27.26
C ALA A 35 -15.44 -18.18 26.31
N SER A 36 -15.99 -19.25 26.86
CA SER A 36 -16.69 -20.30 26.11
C SER A 36 -18.00 -19.80 25.52
N GLU A 37 -18.77 -18.99 26.25
CA GLU A 37 -20.04 -18.43 25.77
C GLU A 37 -19.81 -17.36 24.70
N ILE A 38 -18.80 -16.52 24.87
CA ILE A 38 -18.38 -15.52 23.87
C ILE A 38 -17.95 -16.23 22.58
N SER A 39 -17.15 -17.28 22.68
CA SER A 39 -16.72 -18.07 21.52
C SER A 39 -17.90 -18.77 20.84
N GLY A 40 -18.82 -19.37 21.62
CA GLY A 40 -20.01 -20.04 21.10
C GLY A 40 -21.01 -19.11 20.39
N ILE A 41 -21.18 -17.88 20.87
CA ILE A 41 -22.01 -16.85 20.20
C ILE A 41 -21.35 -16.44 18.88
N ILE A 42 -20.04 -16.19 18.90
CA ILE A 42 -19.28 -15.82 17.70
C ILE A 42 -19.32 -16.93 16.65
N ASP A 43 -19.16 -18.20 17.07
CA ASP A 43 -19.18 -19.35 16.16
C ASP A 43 -20.57 -19.60 15.57
N ASN A 44 -21.65 -19.36 16.32
CA ASN A 44 -23.02 -19.36 15.80
C ASN A 44 -23.28 -18.21 14.81
N VAL A 45 -22.71 -17.03 15.06
CA VAL A 45 -22.79 -15.88 14.14
C VAL A 45 -22.00 -16.16 12.86
N SER A 46 -20.80 -16.75 12.97
CA SER A 46 -19.96 -17.14 11.82
C SER A 46 -20.56 -18.28 10.99
N SER A 47 -21.37 -19.16 11.59
CA SER A 47 -22.06 -20.26 10.90
C SER A 47 -23.47 -19.90 10.45
N SER A 48 -23.96 -18.69 10.77
CA SER A 48 -25.28 -18.23 10.37
C SER A 48 -25.36 -17.98 8.86
N GLU A 49 -26.26 -18.70 8.19
CA GLU A 49 -26.56 -18.52 6.76
C GLU A 49 -26.97 -17.07 6.44
N SER A 50 -27.55 -16.35 7.41
CA SER A 50 -27.92 -14.94 7.28
C SER A 50 -26.71 -14.01 7.18
N LEU A 51 -25.61 -14.27 7.90
CA LEU A 51 -24.37 -13.51 7.75
C LEU A 51 -23.70 -13.84 6.42
N PHE A 52 -23.71 -15.11 6.00
CA PHE A 52 -23.25 -15.48 4.67
C PHE A 52 -24.04 -14.74 3.59
N ARG A 53 -25.37 -14.64 3.72
CA ARG A 53 -26.23 -13.85 2.80
C ARG A 53 -25.94 -12.35 2.84
N ILE A 54 -25.61 -11.77 4.00
CA ILE A 54 -25.19 -10.36 4.11
C ILE A 54 -23.83 -10.15 3.43
N TYR A 55 -22.85 -11.03 3.65
CA TYR A 55 -21.56 -10.96 2.98
C TYR A 55 -21.68 -11.21 1.48
N GLN A 56 -22.52 -12.14 1.06
CA GLN A 56 -22.85 -12.40 -0.34
C GLN A 56 -23.59 -11.22 -0.98
N HIS A 57 -24.50 -10.57 -0.26
CA HIS A 57 -25.17 -9.35 -0.72
C HIS A 57 -24.20 -8.18 -0.87
N ASN A 58 -23.34 -7.95 0.11
CA ASN A 58 -22.30 -6.92 0.03
C ASN A 58 -21.26 -7.24 -1.04
N TYR A 59 -20.93 -8.52 -1.21
CA TYR A 59 -20.08 -9.02 -2.29
C TYR A 59 -20.74 -8.81 -3.65
N ASN A 60 -22.04 -9.09 -3.80
CA ASN A 60 -22.79 -8.87 -5.03
C ASN A 60 -22.97 -7.38 -5.31
N LYS A 61 -23.17 -6.53 -4.30
CA LYS A 61 -23.19 -5.06 -4.48
C LYS A 61 -21.82 -4.50 -4.83
N CYS A 62 -20.75 -4.98 -4.19
CA CYS A 62 -19.39 -4.70 -4.65
C CYS A 62 -19.21 -5.23 -6.07
N GLY A 63 -19.73 -6.41 -6.37
CA GLY A 63 -19.80 -7.04 -7.68
C GLY A 63 -20.46 -6.14 -8.70
N GLU A 64 -21.67 -5.63 -8.47
CA GLU A 64 -22.40 -4.70 -9.36
C GLU A 64 -21.66 -3.37 -9.55
N ILE A 65 -21.06 -2.82 -8.48
CA ILE A 65 -20.21 -1.61 -8.55
C ILE A 65 -18.92 -1.89 -9.37
N HIS A 66 -18.42 -3.12 -9.31
CA HIS A 66 -17.20 -3.58 -9.95
C HIS A 66 -17.44 -4.46 -11.20
N GLU A 67 -18.66 -4.70 -11.67
CA GLU A 67 -18.94 -5.56 -12.83
C GLU A 67 -18.64 -4.82 -14.14
N ARG A 68 -18.44 -3.50 -14.05
CA ARG A 68 -17.71 -2.71 -15.07
C ARG A 68 -16.19 -2.85 -15.00
N ARG A 69 -15.62 -3.53 -14.00
CA ARG A 69 -14.18 -3.71 -13.75
C ARG A 69 -13.90 -5.06 -13.06
N LYS A 70 -13.76 -6.13 -13.87
CA LYS A 70 -13.30 -7.48 -13.46
C LYS A 70 -12.39 -7.43 -12.22
N PHE A 71 -12.67 -8.29 -11.23
CA PHE A 71 -11.83 -8.60 -10.06
C PHE A 71 -10.38 -8.21 -10.30
N VAL A 72 -9.92 -7.17 -9.60
CA VAL A 72 -8.56 -6.65 -9.71
C VAL A 72 -7.62 -7.75 -9.22
N ILE A 73 -7.21 -8.63 -10.13
CA ILE A 73 -5.80 -9.03 -10.21
C ILE A 73 -5.06 -7.72 -9.98
N MET A 74 -4.27 -7.58 -8.90
CA MET A 74 -3.49 -6.36 -8.69
C MET A 74 -2.72 -6.11 -9.98
N ASP A 75 -3.22 -5.23 -10.83
CA ASP A 75 -2.60 -5.02 -12.11
C ASP A 75 -1.25 -4.38 -11.86
N LYS A 76 -0.33 -4.54 -12.82
CA LYS A 76 1.04 -4.03 -12.73
C LYS A 76 1.09 -2.57 -12.23
N ASN A 77 0.14 -1.72 -12.65
CA ASN A 77 0.10 -0.32 -12.26
C ASN A 77 -0.42 -0.13 -10.82
N PHE A 78 -1.48 -0.84 -10.43
CA PHE A 78 -1.99 -0.78 -9.06
C PHE A 78 -0.97 -1.32 -8.06
N PHE A 79 -0.30 -2.43 -8.40
CA PHE A 79 0.73 -3.03 -7.55
C PHE A 79 1.91 -2.09 -7.32
N SER A 80 2.41 -1.44 -8.37
CA SER A 80 3.52 -0.49 -8.24
C SER A 80 3.15 0.71 -7.37
N VAL A 81 1.93 1.26 -7.53
CA VAL A 81 1.43 2.36 -6.68
C VAL A 81 1.37 1.91 -5.22
N PHE A 82 0.86 0.72 -4.96
CA PHE A 82 0.76 0.16 -3.61
C PHE A 82 2.14 -0.01 -2.95
N VAL A 83 3.09 -0.62 -3.65
CA VAL A 83 4.46 -0.83 -3.15
C VAL A 83 5.15 0.50 -2.86
N ILE A 84 5.15 1.43 -3.82
CA ILE A 84 5.74 2.77 -3.64
C ILE A 84 5.08 3.49 -2.46
N ARG A 85 3.74 3.46 -2.40
CA ARG A 85 3.01 4.10 -1.31
C ARG A 85 3.41 3.51 0.03
N ILE A 86 3.61 2.21 0.19
CA ILE A 86 3.99 1.69 1.51
C ILE A 86 5.44 2.00 1.84
N LEU A 87 6.36 1.67 0.93
CA LEU A 87 7.80 1.78 1.20
C LEU A 87 8.25 3.24 1.36
N CYS A 88 7.67 4.16 0.60
CA CYS A 88 8.08 5.56 0.61
C CYS A 88 7.22 6.46 1.51
N ARG A 89 6.06 6.00 2.02
CA ARG A 89 5.09 6.88 2.72
C ARG A 89 5.64 7.58 3.94
N ARG A 90 6.46 6.91 4.76
CA ARG A 90 7.03 7.54 5.95
C ARG A 90 7.86 8.77 5.55
N THR A 91 8.70 8.61 4.54
CA THR A 91 9.56 9.66 4.01
C THR A 91 8.75 10.75 3.31
N ALA A 92 7.78 10.38 2.47
CA ALA A 92 6.90 11.32 1.79
C ALA A 92 6.10 12.17 2.80
N LYS A 93 5.50 11.55 3.81
CA LYS A 93 4.77 12.27 4.88
C LYS A 93 5.65 13.24 5.65
N ARG A 94 6.89 12.86 5.93
CA ARG A 94 7.86 13.71 6.64
C ARG A 94 8.25 14.93 5.82
N VAL A 95 8.49 14.76 4.52
CA VAL A 95 9.03 15.82 3.67
C VAL A 95 7.93 16.72 3.11
N PHE A 96 6.82 16.15 2.69
CA PHE A 96 5.69 16.86 2.07
C PHE A 96 4.53 17.10 3.04
N SER A 97 4.83 17.21 4.34
CA SER A 97 3.79 17.30 5.37
C SER A 97 2.84 18.49 5.17
N ASP A 98 3.35 19.60 4.65
CA ASP A 98 2.56 20.81 4.40
C ASP A 98 1.67 20.67 3.17
N GLN A 99 2.17 20.04 2.09
CA GLN A 99 1.37 19.71 0.91
C GLN A 99 0.22 18.79 1.28
N ILE A 100 0.49 17.74 2.06
CA ILE A 100 -0.50 16.75 2.48
C ILE A 100 -1.59 17.38 3.37
N LYS A 101 -1.21 18.27 4.30
CA LYS A 101 -2.18 18.98 5.17
C LYS A 101 -3.11 19.91 4.38
N ARG A 102 -2.63 20.45 3.27
CA ARG A 102 -3.36 21.39 2.41
C ARG A 102 -4.08 20.71 1.25
N SER A 103 -4.00 19.39 1.14
CA SER A 103 -4.67 18.57 0.12
C SER A 103 -5.78 17.71 0.74
N ASP A 104 -6.32 16.80 -0.06
CA ASP A 104 -7.19 15.73 0.42
C ASP A 104 -6.40 14.45 0.78
N ARG A 105 -7.14 13.43 1.23
CA ARG A 105 -6.61 12.11 1.56
C ARG A 105 -6.01 11.34 0.36
N PHE A 106 -6.24 11.78 -0.87
CA PHE A 106 -5.83 11.10 -2.09
C PHE A 106 -4.48 11.57 -2.63
N TRP A 107 -3.95 12.70 -2.16
CA TRP A 107 -2.65 13.22 -2.60
C TRP A 107 -1.53 12.19 -2.55
N GLU A 108 -1.43 11.40 -1.49
CA GLU A 108 -0.43 10.33 -1.35
C GLU A 108 -0.53 9.29 -2.47
N VAL A 109 -1.74 9.01 -2.95
CA VAL A 109 -2.00 8.05 -4.02
C VAL A 109 -1.57 8.63 -5.36
N HIS A 110 -1.88 9.91 -5.61
CA HIS A 110 -1.44 10.62 -6.81
C HIS A 110 0.08 10.77 -6.87
N PHE A 111 0.71 11.09 -5.75
CA PHE A 111 2.16 11.14 -5.61
C PHE A 111 2.79 9.77 -5.88
N ALA A 112 2.30 8.71 -5.23
CA ALA A 112 2.83 7.35 -5.43
C ALA A 112 2.66 6.85 -6.87
N ARG A 113 1.56 7.23 -7.53
CA ARG A 113 1.34 6.95 -8.95
C ARG A 113 2.34 7.68 -9.83
N ALA A 114 2.50 8.99 -9.65
CA ALA A 114 3.49 9.75 -10.39
C ALA A 114 4.91 9.20 -10.19
N GLN A 115 5.24 8.78 -8.96
CA GLN A 115 6.54 8.17 -8.70
C GLN A 115 6.72 6.80 -9.36
N ALA A 116 5.70 5.94 -9.31
CA ALA A 116 5.76 4.65 -9.99
C ALA A 116 5.84 4.81 -11.51
N ASP A 117 5.12 5.78 -12.08
CA ASP A 117 5.16 6.10 -13.51
C ASP A 117 6.54 6.66 -13.89
N PHE A 118 7.08 7.62 -13.13
CA PHE A 118 8.42 8.16 -13.36
C PHE A 118 9.51 7.09 -13.27
N PHE A 119 9.43 6.20 -12.29
CA PHE A 119 10.37 5.09 -12.18
C PHE A 119 10.33 4.19 -13.41
N ASP A 120 9.14 3.88 -13.92
CA ASP A 120 8.92 3.01 -15.07
C ASP A 120 9.25 3.68 -16.40
N THR A 121 9.11 5.00 -16.55
CA THR A 121 9.33 5.67 -17.85
C THR A 121 10.72 6.30 -17.96
N GLU A 122 11.21 6.86 -16.86
CA GLU A 122 12.39 7.74 -16.87
C GLU A 122 13.64 7.10 -16.26
N ILE A 123 13.49 6.06 -15.43
CA ILE A 123 14.60 5.52 -14.63
C ILE A 123 14.91 4.05 -14.96
N ASP A 124 13.89 3.20 -15.02
CA ASP A 124 13.98 1.76 -15.29
C ASP A 124 12.72 1.30 -16.03
N GLN A 125 12.84 1.08 -17.34
CA GLN A 125 11.72 0.72 -18.22
C GLN A 125 11.06 -0.62 -17.92
N GLU A 126 11.68 -1.41 -17.03
CA GLU A 126 11.16 -2.69 -16.58
C GLU A 126 10.76 -2.63 -15.10
N PHE A 127 10.79 -1.46 -14.46
CA PHE A 127 10.57 -1.29 -13.02
C PHE A 127 9.29 -1.96 -12.54
N LYS A 128 8.15 -1.63 -13.18
CA LYS A 128 6.87 -2.22 -12.77
C LYS A 128 6.80 -3.71 -13.15
N ASP A 129 7.48 -4.15 -14.21
CA ASP A 129 7.53 -5.57 -14.60
C ASP A 129 8.33 -6.39 -13.58
N HIS A 130 9.45 -5.86 -13.11
CA HIS A 130 10.25 -6.45 -12.04
C HIS A 130 9.46 -6.58 -10.75
N LEU A 131 8.74 -5.52 -10.34
CA LEU A 131 7.86 -5.58 -9.17
C LEU A 131 6.77 -6.64 -9.35
N TYR A 132 6.13 -6.68 -10.52
CA TYR A 132 5.03 -7.59 -10.78
C TYR A 132 5.49 -9.05 -10.93
N ALA A 133 6.66 -9.29 -11.51
CA ALA A 133 7.30 -10.60 -11.55
C ALA A 133 7.54 -11.11 -10.12
N ARG A 134 8.11 -10.27 -9.25
CA ARG A 134 8.32 -10.66 -7.85
C ARG A 134 7.02 -10.92 -7.10
N TYR A 135 5.97 -10.15 -7.35
CA TYR A 135 4.63 -10.41 -6.82
C TYR A 135 4.09 -11.79 -7.25
N ARG A 136 4.26 -12.16 -8.52
CA ARG A 136 3.87 -13.50 -9.02
C ARG A 136 4.64 -14.62 -8.31
N ASP A 137 5.91 -14.41 -8.01
CA ASP A 137 6.69 -15.42 -7.28
C ASP A 137 6.27 -15.52 -5.81
N LEU A 138 6.04 -14.39 -5.14
CA LEU A 138 5.53 -14.37 -3.77
C LEU A 138 4.16 -15.05 -3.65
N THR A 139 3.25 -14.80 -4.59
CA THR A 139 1.92 -15.46 -4.59
C THR A 139 2.02 -16.97 -4.81
N ARG A 140 2.98 -17.45 -5.61
CA ARG A 140 3.26 -18.89 -5.77
C ARG A 140 3.79 -19.51 -4.49
N ILE A 141 4.71 -18.84 -3.79
CA ILE A 141 5.34 -19.32 -2.55
C ILE A 141 4.31 -19.45 -1.42
N HIS A 142 3.41 -18.47 -1.27
CA HIS A 142 2.52 -18.42 -0.12
C HIS A 142 1.16 -19.12 -0.31
N THR A 143 0.85 -19.62 -1.51
CA THR A 143 -0.38 -20.40 -1.84
C THR A 143 -1.72 -19.80 -1.38
N ALA A 144 -1.71 -18.53 -0.97
CA ALA A 144 -2.82 -17.78 -0.39
C ALA A 144 -2.65 -16.29 -0.69
N GLN A 145 -3.66 -15.48 -0.34
CA GLN A 145 -3.59 -14.02 -0.50
C GLN A 145 -2.40 -13.44 0.27
N LEU A 146 -1.55 -12.69 -0.42
CA LEU A 146 -0.43 -12.00 0.22
C LEU A 146 -0.96 -10.92 1.16
N SER A 147 -0.57 -11.00 2.43
CA SER A 147 -0.79 -9.91 3.38
C SER A 147 0.12 -8.72 3.05
N PRO A 148 -0.29 -7.48 3.38
CA PRO A 148 0.59 -6.31 3.28
C PRO A 148 1.92 -6.50 4.02
N LYS A 149 1.94 -7.22 5.14
CA LYS A 149 3.17 -7.51 5.90
C LYS A 149 4.15 -8.37 5.09
N GLN A 150 3.67 -9.34 4.31
CA GLN A 150 4.51 -10.16 3.44
C GLN A 150 5.08 -9.35 2.27
N ILE A 151 4.27 -8.49 1.66
CA ILE A 151 4.72 -7.64 0.54
C ILE A 151 5.78 -6.64 1.01
N VAL A 152 5.57 -6.03 2.17
CA VAL A 152 6.48 -5.02 2.74
C VAL A 152 7.72 -5.66 3.37
N GLY A 153 7.62 -6.90 3.84
CA GLY A 153 8.74 -7.66 4.38
C GLY A 153 9.61 -8.32 3.33
N ASP A 154 9.20 -8.32 2.06
CA ASP A 154 9.96 -8.96 1.00
C ASP A 154 11.22 -8.17 0.63
N THR A 155 12.38 -8.77 0.86
CA THR A 155 13.68 -8.13 0.66
C THR A 155 13.96 -7.82 -0.81
N ASP A 156 13.41 -8.60 -1.73
CA ASP A 156 13.62 -8.42 -3.17
C ASP A 156 12.79 -7.27 -3.72
N LEU A 157 11.51 -7.14 -3.33
CA LEU A 157 10.70 -5.95 -3.62
C LEU A 157 11.37 -4.68 -3.10
N ILE A 158 11.85 -4.70 -1.85
CA ILE A 158 12.59 -3.56 -1.29
C ILE A 158 13.84 -3.27 -2.12
N LYS A 159 14.56 -4.31 -2.57
CA LYS A 159 15.79 -4.16 -3.36
C LYS A 159 15.51 -3.55 -4.74
N ILE A 160 14.42 -3.93 -5.40
CA ILE A 160 13.99 -3.34 -6.68
C ILE A 160 13.78 -1.83 -6.49
N VAL A 161 12.94 -1.43 -5.53
CA VAL A 161 12.66 0.00 -5.27
C VAL A 161 13.91 0.76 -4.85
N ARG A 162 14.75 0.18 -3.97
CA ARG A 162 16.03 0.77 -3.55
C ARG A 162 16.92 1.05 -4.75
N ASN A 163 17.10 0.08 -5.64
CA ASN A 163 17.99 0.22 -6.80
C ASN A 163 17.49 1.32 -7.75
N THR A 164 16.17 1.39 -7.98
CA THR A 164 15.57 2.43 -8.81
C THR A 164 15.73 3.82 -8.18
N VAL A 165 15.53 3.96 -6.86
CA VAL A 165 15.80 5.22 -6.13
C VAL A 165 17.26 5.65 -6.28
N MET A 166 18.20 4.70 -6.16
CA MET A 166 19.63 4.98 -6.32
C MET A 166 19.99 5.35 -7.76
N HIS A 167 19.30 4.80 -8.76
CA HIS A 167 19.51 5.16 -10.16
C HIS A 167 18.98 6.56 -10.46
N MET A 168 17.77 6.88 -9.98
CA MET A 168 17.19 8.22 -10.07
C MET A 168 18.16 9.29 -9.57
N GLN A 169 18.83 9.05 -8.44
CA GLN A 169 19.78 9.99 -7.85
C GLN A 169 21.03 10.27 -8.68
N LYS A 170 21.39 9.38 -9.62
CA LYS A 170 22.56 9.57 -10.50
C LYS A 170 22.24 10.45 -11.70
N ARG A 171 20.96 10.68 -11.99
CA ARG A 171 20.51 11.52 -13.10
C ARG A 171 20.66 13.00 -12.70
N PRO A 172 21.36 13.85 -13.47
CA PRO A 172 21.64 15.24 -13.09
C PRO A 172 20.40 16.13 -12.90
N ASP A 173 19.36 15.92 -13.71
CA ASP A 173 18.12 16.71 -13.77
C ASP A 173 16.95 16.03 -13.03
N TYR A 174 17.22 15.04 -12.17
CA TYR A 174 16.17 14.21 -11.58
C TYR A 174 15.16 15.02 -10.75
N SER A 175 15.61 16.07 -10.05
CA SER A 175 14.77 16.90 -9.18
C SER A 175 13.73 17.67 -10.00
N GLU A 176 14.18 18.31 -11.08
CA GLU A 176 13.33 19.00 -12.05
C GLU A 176 12.36 18.02 -12.72
N ALA A 177 12.88 16.96 -13.35
CA ALA A 177 12.09 15.98 -14.09
C ALA A 177 11.02 15.30 -13.21
N PHE A 178 11.40 14.90 -11.98
CA PHE A 178 10.47 14.27 -11.03
C PHE A 178 9.41 15.26 -10.53
N SER A 179 9.81 16.49 -10.16
CA SER A 179 8.86 17.51 -9.71
C SER A 179 7.83 17.83 -10.79
N ASN A 180 8.27 17.94 -12.05
CA ASN A 180 7.40 18.14 -13.21
C ASN A 180 6.44 16.97 -13.42
N CYS A 181 6.93 15.73 -13.37
CA CYS A 181 6.09 14.53 -13.49
C CYS A 181 4.98 14.49 -12.42
N VAL A 182 5.35 14.70 -11.15
CA VAL A 182 4.38 14.73 -10.05
C VAL A 182 3.39 15.89 -10.21
N ASN A 183 3.88 17.09 -10.53
CA ASN A 183 3.03 18.25 -10.70
C ASN A 183 2.07 18.13 -11.88
N GLN A 184 2.42 17.39 -12.94
CA GLN A 184 1.49 17.09 -14.03
C GLN A 184 0.31 16.23 -13.54
N VAL A 185 0.58 15.18 -12.76
CA VAL A 185 -0.47 14.31 -12.18
C VAL A 185 -1.34 15.09 -11.19
N LEU A 186 -0.71 15.89 -10.33
CA LEU A 186 -1.43 16.74 -9.37
C LEU A 186 -2.26 17.81 -10.07
N SER A 187 -1.74 18.46 -11.12
CA SER A 187 -2.48 19.50 -11.86
C SER A 187 -3.69 18.94 -12.60
N LYS A 188 -3.60 17.71 -13.13
CA LYS A 188 -4.74 16.99 -13.71
C LYS A 188 -5.84 16.64 -12.70
N THR A 189 -5.49 16.59 -11.41
CA THR A 189 -6.42 16.21 -10.35
C THR A 189 -7.00 17.43 -9.65
N TYR A 190 -6.16 18.43 -9.39
CA TYR A 190 -6.49 19.62 -8.60
C TYR A 190 -6.60 20.88 -9.47
N HIS A 191 -7.14 20.72 -10.69
CA HIS A 191 -7.27 21.72 -11.77
C HIS A 191 -7.72 23.14 -11.36
N ALA A 192 -8.37 23.31 -10.20
CA ALA A 192 -9.03 24.54 -9.78
C ALA A 192 -8.20 25.49 -8.89
N PHE A 193 -7.03 25.08 -8.38
CA PHE A 193 -6.22 25.93 -7.50
C PHE A 193 -4.97 26.39 -8.26
N GLY A 194 -4.78 27.70 -8.47
CA GLY A 194 -3.71 28.31 -9.31
C GLY A 194 -2.27 27.82 -9.03
N PRO A 195 -1.32 28.64 -8.56
CA PRO A 195 -0.07 28.11 -7.99
C PRO A 195 -0.43 27.40 -6.67
N SER A 196 -0.93 26.17 -6.79
CA SER A 196 -1.48 25.42 -5.67
C SER A 196 -0.35 25.04 -4.69
N PRO A 197 -0.52 25.30 -3.38
CA PRO A 197 0.43 24.86 -2.34
C PRO A 197 0.52 23.33 -2.20
N ILE A 198 -0.23 22.59 -3.02
CA ILE A 198 -0.24 21.14 -3.16
C ILE A 198 0.89 20.65 -4.09
N LYS A 199 1.42 21.53 -4.97
CA LYS A 199 2.52 21.24 -5.89
C LYS A 199 3.84 21.08 -5.11
N ILE A 200 4.76 20.31 -5.69
CA ILE A 200 6.10 20.09 -5.14
C ILE A 200 7.14 20.86 -5.94
N SER A 201 8.17 21.35 -5.26
CA SER A 201 9.30 22.06 -5.88
C SER A 201 10.56 21.20 -5.88
N GLU A 202 11.53 21.53 -6.73
CA GLU A 202 12.83 20.83 -6.81
C GLU A 202 13.52 20.71 -5.44
N PRO A 203 13.62 21.76 -4.58
CA PRO A 203 14.26 21.61 -3.27
C PRO A 203 13.56 20.60 -2.35
N LEU A 204 12.23 20.48 -2.45
CA LEU A 204 11.49 19.47 -1.69
C LEU A 204 11.73 18.06 -2.24
N VAL A 205 11.90 17.92 -3.55
CA VAL A 205 12.27 16.65 -4.19
C VAL A 205 13.68 16.23 -3.80
N GLU A 206 14.63 17.15 -3.76
CA GLU A 206 15.99 16.86 -3.28
C GLU A 206 15.97 16.42 -1.81
N LYS A 207 15.22 17.14 -0.96
CA LYS A 207 15.02 16.77 0.44
C LYS A 207 14.39 15.38 0.58
N TYR A 208 13.38 15.08 -0.23
CA TYR A 208 12.72 13.77 -0.26
C TYR A 208 13.69 12.66 -0.65
N THR A 209 14.47 12.89 -1.70
CA THR A 209 15.39 11.91 -2.24
C THR A 209 16.57 11.64 -1.30
N LYS A 210 17.12 12.68 -0.67
CA LYS A 210 18.09 12.54 0.42
C LYS A 210 17.49 11.75 1.59
N ALA A 211 16.27 12.07 1.97
CA ALA A 211 15.56 11.40 3.05
C ALA A 211 15.22 9.93 2.75
N LEU A 212 15.07 9.54 1.47
CA LEU A 212 14.94 8.14 1.04
C LEU A 212 16.27 7.38 1.20
N ARG A 213 17.40 8.04 0.91
CA ARG A 213 18.74 7.46 1.10
C ARG A 213 19.07 7.20 2.57
N GLU A 214 18.54 8.02 3.46
CA GLU A 214 18.71 7.86 4.91
C GLU A 214 17.68 6.89 5.51
N ASP A 215 16.70 6.42 4.72
CA ASP A 215 15.69 5.50 5.23
C ASP A 215 16.29 4.10 5.45
N PRO A 216 16.08 3.44 6.61
CA PRO A 216 16.64 2.12 6.88
C PRO A 216 16.23 1.03 5.87
N LEU A 217 15.08 1.19 5.21
CA LEU A 217 14.60 0.25 4.20
C LEU A 217 15.16 0.57 2.81
N LEU A 218 15.25 1.85 2.44
CA LEU A 218 15.52 2.30 1.07
C LEU A 218 16.90 2.92 0.86
N GLY A 219 17.65 3.13 1.93
CA GLY A 219 19.03 3.57 1.90
C GLY A 219 20.00 2.49 1.44
N PRO A 220 21.26 2.85 1.12
CA PRO A 220 22.31 1.88 0.93
C PRO A 220 22.45 1.04 2.19
N LYS A 221 22.47 -0.29 2.06
CA LYS A 221 22.83 -1.14 3.20
C LYS A 221 24.21 -0.68 3.70
N PRO A 222 24.40 -0.51 5.02
CA PRO A 222 25.75 -0.33 5.54
C PRO A 222 26.59 -1.48 4.99
N LYS A 223 27.77 -1.16 4.43
CA LYS A 223 28.75 -2.20 4.14
C LYS A 223 28.96 -2.90 5.46
N THR A 224 28.51 -4.15 5.58
CA THR A 224 28.97 -5.03 6.65
C THR A 224 30.48 -4.89 6.62
N ALA A 225 31.04 -4.29 7.67
CA ALA A 225 32.45 -4.34 7.89
C ALA A 225 32.79 -5.82 7.84
N ILE A 226 33.59 -6.20 6.84
CA ILE A 226 34.26 -7.47 6.85
C ILE A 226 35.16 -7.34 8.09
N LEU A 227 34.70 -7.89 9.21
CA LEU A 227 35.57 -8.20 10.34
C LEU A 227 36.52 -9.28 9.79
N GLY A 228 37.64 -8.81 9.24
CA GLY A 228 38.83 -9.62 9.03
C GLY A 228 39.56 -9.79 10.34
#